data_AF-A0AAD5MQT8-F1
#
_entry.id   AF-A0AAD5MQT8-F1
#
_cell.length_a   1.000
_cell.length_b   1.000
_cell.length_c   1.000
_cell.angle_alpha   90.00
_cell.angle_beta   90.00
_cell.angle_gamma   90.00
#
_symmetry.space_group_name_H-M   'P 1'
#
loop_
_entity.id
_entity.type
_entity.pdbx_description
1 polymer ?
#
loop_
_entity_poly.entity_id
_entity_poly.type
_entity_poly.pdbx_seq_one_letter_code
_entity_poly.pdbx_strand_id
1 'polypeptide(L)'
;MNLLPVFTIMVASVFGEKTSKKDLSNGFPKEIDWVHFNNAADVAADLKKPIFFLIHKTWCGACKRLKQEFASFPKISDFIALSKKFVMVNVEDDDEPEDEKYAPDGAYIPRILFLDTDGEPLKTSNEVRYKNNKYFYPLIPQVIDGMERALMEFEALEEVGTMKDEGEDEEEDEDEEENIPKQESLKTIFIQHRKVAKSEQQKCKWKARKSVEKQ
;
A
#
# COMPACT_ATOMS: atom_id res chain seq x y z
N MET A 1 47.58 -49.99 -32.81
CA MET A 1 46.82 -50.27 -31.57
C MET A 1 46.11 -48.98 -31.22
N ASN A 2 44.82 -48.85 -31.59
CA ASN A 2 44.03 -47.64 -31.36
C ASN A 2 43.26 -47.80 -30.05
N LEU A 3 43.64 -47.03 -29.03
CA LEU A 3 42.94 -46.92 -27.76
C LEU A 3 41.91 -45.79 -27.90
N LEU A 4 40.62 -46.13 -27.89
CA LEU A 4 39.55 -45.13 -27.79
C LEU A 4 39.26 -44.83 -26.32
N PRO A 5 39.13 -43.55 -25.90
CA PRO A 5 38.73 -43.21 -24.55
C PRO A 5 37.22 -43.35 -24.40
N VAL A 6 36.79 -44.22 -23.49
CA VAL A 6 35.40 -44.38 -23.07
C VAL A 6 35.07 -43.21 -22.13
N PHE A 7 34.44 -42.16 -22.67
CA PHE A 7 33.88 -41.07 -21.87
C PHE A 7 32.56 -41.52 -21.23
N THR A 8 32.62 -41.93 -19.97
CA THR A 8 31.46 -42.29 -19.17
C THR A 8 30.69 -41.01 -18.82
N ILE A 9 29.55 -40.79 -19.47
CA ILE A 9 28.63 -39.69 -19.16
C ILE A 9 27.97 -39.99 -17.81
N MET A 10 28.43 -39.34 -16.76
CA MET A 10 27.80 -39.36 -15.44
C MET A 10 26.57 -38.47 -15.48
N VAL A 11 25.39 -39.07 -15.68
CA VAL A 11 24.11 -38.37 -15.59
C VAL A 11 23.84 -38.08 -14.12
N ALA A 12 24.18 -36.87 -13.67
CA ALA A 12 23.78 -36.38 -12.36
C ALA A 12 22.27 -36.13 -12.39
N SER A 13 21.48 -37.02 -11.76
CA SER A 13 20.09 -36.72 -11.43
C SER A 13 20.05 -35.54 -10.47
N VAL A 14 19.72 -34.36 -11.00
CA VAL A 14 19.34 -33.19 -10.20
C VAL A 14 17.99 -33.53 -9.55
N PHE A 15 18.04 -34.04 -8.32
CA PHE A 15 16.86 -34.13 -7.47
C PHE A 15 16.50 -32.70 -7.02
N GLY A 16 15.56 -32.07 -7.71
CA GLY A 16 14.97 -30.81 -7.27
C GLY A 16 14.22 -31.04 -5.97
N GLU A 17 14.74 -30.51 -4.87
CA GLU A 17 14.07 -30.50 -3.57
C GLU A 17 12.79 -29.68 -3.67
N LYS A 18 11.64 -30.34 -3.53
CA LYS A 18 10.34 -29.67 -3.41
C LYS A 18 10.25 -29.04 -2.03
N THR A 19 10.71 -27.80 -1.89
CA THR A 19 10.44 -26.98 -0.71
C THR A 19 8.93 -26.77 -0.60
N SER A 20 8.28 -27.31 0.44
CA SER A 20 6.87 -27.02 0.70
C SER A 20 6.73 -25.54 1.07
N LYS A 21 6.24 -24.71 0.13
CA LYS A 21 5.96 -23.30 0.39
C LYS A 21 4.96 -23.20 1.54
N LYS A 22 5.34 -22.58 2.66
CA LYS A 22 4.46 -22.32 3.82
C LYS A 22 3.26 -21.50 3.31
N ASP A 23 2.04 -21.91 3.66
CA ASP A 23 0.83 -21.17 3.31
C ASP A 23 0.75 -19.91 4.18
N LEU A 24 0.98 -18.73 3.59
CA LEU A 24 0.94 -17.42 4.25
C LEU A 24 -0.42 -16.72 4.09
N SER A 25 -1.43 -17.41 3.54
CA SER A 25 -2.74 -16.80 3.31
C SER A 25 -3.56 -16.61 4.58
N ASN A 26 -3.31 -17.39 5.64
CA ASN A 26 -4.04 -17.35 6.92
C ASN A 26 -5.59 -17.34 6.76
N GLY A 27 -6.10 -18.01 5.72
CA GLY A 27 -7.54 -18.07 5.41
C GLY A 27 -8.09 -16.95 4.52
N PHE A 28 -7.24 -16.06 4.00
CA PHE A 28 -7.55 -15.13 2.92
C PHE A 28 -7.35 -15.82 1.54
N PRO A 29 -7.71 -15.19 0.40
CA PRO A 29 -7.62 -15.82 -0.92
C PRO A 29 -6.23 -16.41 -1.20
N LYS A 30 -6.18 -17.67 -1.61
CA LYS A 30 -4.94 -18.43 -1.83
C LYS A 30 -4.32 -18.17 -3.20
N GLU A 31 -5.09 -17.56 -4.09
CA GLU A 31 -4.70 -17.12 -5.42
C GLU A 31 -3.72 -15.92 -5.37
N ILE A 32 -3.58 -15.29 -4.21
CA ILE A 32 -2.69 -14.17 -3.96
C ILE A 32 -1.33 -14.70 -3.52
N ASP A 33 -0.25 -14.15 -4.08
CA ASP A 33 1.11 -14.47 -3.67
C ASP A 33 1.47 -13.67 -2.42
N TRP A 34 1.18 -14.26 -1.26
CA TRP A 34 1.48 -13.68 0.04
C TRP A 34 2.98 -13.78 0.33
N VAL A 35 3.57 -12.65 0.74
CA VAL A 35 4.99 -12.50 1.09
C VAL A 35 5.12 -12.35 2.60
N HIS A 36 6.17 -12.93 3.15
CA HIS A 36 6.49 -12.78 4.58
C HIS A 36 6.93 -11.35 4.87
N PHE A 37 6.47 -10.75 5.98
CA PHE A 37 6.73 -9.34 6.31
C PHE A 37 8.22 -8.97 6.23
N ASN A 38 9.11 -9.79 6.80
CA ASN A 38 10.57 -9.56 6.77
C ASN A 38 11.19 -9.43 5.38
N ASN A 39 10.55 -9.97 4.34
CA ASN A 39 11.05 -9.90 2.96
C ASN A 39 10.27 -8.87 2.13
N ALA A 40 9.26 -8.22 2.71
CA ALA A 40 8.30 -7.42 1.95
C ALA A 40 8.94 -6.16 1.35
N ALA A 41 9.79 -5.47 2.10
CA ALA A 41 10.49 -4.28 1.63
C ALA A 41 11.45 -4.60 0.47
N ASP A 42 12.29 -5.64 0.63
CA ASP A 42 13.21 -6.07 -0.44
C ASP A 42 12.46 -6.42 -1.73
N VAL A 43 11.38 -7.21 -1.62
CA VAL A 43 10.55 -7.58 -2.77
C VAL A 43 9.82 -6.37 -3.36
N ALA A 44 9.40 -5.41 -2.52
CA ALA A 44 8.73 -4.19 -2.96
C ALA A 44 9.69 -3.30 -3.75
N ALA A 45 10.91 -3.11 -3.26
CA ALA A 45 11.96 -2.38 -3.94
C ALA A 45 12.31 -3.02 -5.30
N ASP A 46 12.52 -4.34 -5.34
CA ASP A 46 12.84 -5.07 -6.57
C ASP A 46 11.73 -4.97 -7.63
N LEU A 47 10.47 -5.07 -7.20
CA LEU A 47 9.31 -5.05 -8.09
C LEU A 47 8.80 -3.64 -8.37
N LYS A 48 9.29 -2.63 -7.66
CA LYS A 48 8.79 -1.24 -7.64
C LYS A 48 7.27 -1.19 -7.42
N LYS A 49 6.82 -1.85 -6.36
CA LYS A 49 5.41 -1.95 -6.00
C LYS A 49 5.19 -1.54 -4.56
N PRO A 50 4.09 -0.83 -4.25
CA PRO A 50 3.71 -0.58 -2.87
C PRO A 50 3.32 -1.88 -2.17
N ILE A 51 3.38 -1.86 -0.84
CA ILE A 51 3.03 -3.00 -0.01
C ILE A 51 1.58 -2.85 0.47
N PHE A 52 0.78 -3.89 0.29
CA PHE A 52 -0.48 -4.07 0.98
C PHE A 52 -0.22 -4.81 2.28
N PHE A 53 -0.46 -4.18 3.42
CA PHE A 53 -0.13 -4.75 4.72
C PHE A 53 -1.36 -4.97 5.60
N LEU A 54 -1.73 -6.24 5.76
CA LEU A 54 -2.87 -6.66 6.59
C LEU A 54 -2.40 -7.22 7.92
N ILE A 55 -2.92 -6.64 9.01
CA ILE A 55 -2.69 -7.08 10.38
C ILE A 55 -4.01 -7.58 10.96
N HIS A 56 -4.02 -8.82 11.45
CA HIS A 56 -5.20 -9.42 12.10
C HIS A 56 -4.79 -10.45 13.16
N LYS A 57 -5.77 -10.92 13.95
CA LYS A 57 -5.55 -11.95 14.98
C LYS A 57 -6.65 -13.01 14.93
N THR A 58 -6.32 -14.24 15.29
CA THR A 58 -7.21 -15.43 15.22
C THR A 58 -8.43 -15.33 16.13
N TRP A 59 -8.27 -14.68 17.28
CA TRP A 59 -9.33 -14.51 18.29
C TRP A 59 -10.30 -13.36 17.97
N CYS A 60 -9.99 -12.51 16.99
CA CYS A 60 -10.73 -11.29 16.69
C CYS A 60 -11.99 -11.55 15.85
N GLY A 61 -13.15 -11.14 16.37
CA GLY A 61 -14.44 -11.31 15.71
C GLY A 61 -14.59 -10.49 14.42
N ALA A 62 -14.07 -9.26 14.39
CA ALA A 62 -14.09 -8.43 13.19
C ALA A 62 -13.21 -9.01 12.06
N CYS A 63 -12.08 -9.61 12.43
CA CYS A 63 -11.14 -10.27 11.53
C CYS A 63 -11.78 -11.48 10.85
N LYS A 64 -12.53 -12.30 11.62
CA LYS A 64 -13.32 -13.41 11.08
C LYS A 64 -14.38 -12.95 10.07
N ARG A 65 -15.07 -11.84 10.35
CA ARG A 65 -16.05 -11.26 9.40
C ARG A 65 -15.38 -10.76 8.13
N LEU A 66 -14.20 -10.15 8.24
CA LEU A 66 -13.43 -9.74 7.06
C LEU A 66 -13.03 -10.94 6.19
N LYS A 67 -12.55 -12.04 6.79
CA LYS A 67 -12.26 -13.29 6.07
C LYS A 67 -13.51 -13.83 5.35
N GLN A 68 -14.67 -13.81 6.00
CA GLN A 68 -15.95 -14.22 5.40
C GLN A 68 -16.35 -13.32 4.23
N GLU A 69 -16.21 -12.00 4.40
CA GLU A 69 -16.48 -11.01 3.37
C GLU A 69 -15.61 -11.26 2.11
N PHE A 70 -14.31 -11.55 2.28
CA PHE A 70 -13.43 -11.98 1.18
C PHE A 70 -13.93 -13.26 0.48
N ALA A 71 -14.42 -14.24 1.24
CA ALA A 71 -14.90 -15.50 0.68
C ALA A 71 -16.23 -15.37 -0.07
N SER A 72 -17.11 -14.44 0.33
CA SER A 72 -18.45 -14.29 -0.25
C SER A 72 -18.56 -13.17 -1.29
N PHE A 73 -17.55 -12.30 -1.43
CA PHE A 73 -17.65 -11.12 -2.29
C PHE A 73 -17.73 -11.52 -3.79
N PRO A 74 -18.82 -11.16 -4.52
CA PRO A 74 -19.02 -11.63 -5.89
C PRO A 74 -17.97 -11.18 -6.91
N LYS A 75 -17.31 -10.04 -6.64
CA LYS A 75 -16.30 -9.44 -7.52
C LYS A 75 -14.89 -9.58 -6.95
N ILE A 76 -14.62 -10.69 -6.26
CA ILE A 76 -13.29 -10.94 -5.68
C ILE A 76 -12.17 -10.96 -6.74
N SER A 77 -12.51 -11.27 -7.99
CA SER A 77 -11.60 -11.16 -9.14
C SER A 77 -10.97 -9.78 -9.29
N ASP A 78 -11.72 -8.71 -9.00
CA ASP A 78 -11.23 -7.33 -9.14
C ASP A 78 -10.15 -7.04 -8.10
N PHE A 79 -10.36 -7.50 -6.87
CA PHE A 79 -9.36 -7.45 -5.81
C PHE A 79 -8.11 -8.29 -6.15
N ILE A 80 -8.28 -9.51 -6.67
CA ILE A 80 -7.16 -10.38 -7.10
C ILE A 80 -6.39 -9.78 -8.27
N ALA A 81 -7.06 -9.08 -9.19
CA ALA A 81 -6.38 -8.37 -10.27
C ALA A 81 -5.56 -7.20 -9.73
N LEU A 82 -6.10 -6.47 -8.76
CA LEU A 82 -5.44 -5.33 -8.14
C LEU A 82 -4.28 -5.75 -7.25
N SER A 83 -4.39 -6.88 -6.54
CA SER A 83 -3.34 -7.41 -5.66
C SER A 83 -2.03 -7.70 -6.39
N LYS A 84 -2.07 -7.97 -7.70
CA LYS A 84 -0.86 -8.16 -8.53
C LYS A 84 -0.01 -6.89 -8.66
N LYS A 85 -0.58 -5.71 -8.38
CA LYS A 85 0.12 -4.42 -8.37
C LYS A 85 0.78 -4.11 -7.02
N PHE A 86 0.56 -4.95 -6.01
CA PHE A 86 1.11 -4.79 -4.67
C PHE A 86 2.01 -5.96 -4.32
N VAL A 87 2.91 -5.74 -3.37
CA VAL A 87 3.46 -6.83 -2.54
C VAL A 87 2.46 -7.09 -1.43
N MET A 88 1.91 -8.29 -1.38
CA MET A 88 0.80 -8.62 -0.48
C MET A 88 1.33 -9.27 0.79
N VAL A 89 1.10 -8.64 1.93
CA VAL A 89 1.58 -9.09 3.24
C VAL A 89 0.41 -9.29 4.19
N ASN A 90 0.46 -10.39 4.92
CA ASN A 90 -0.53 -10.78 5.92
C ASN A 90 0.19 -11.32 7.15
N VAL A 91 -0.03 -10.65 8.28
CA VAL A 91 0.51 -11.07 9.59
C VAL A 91 -0.64 -11.43 10.52
N GLU A 92 -0.50 -12.56 11.23
CA GLU A 92 -1.49 -13.11 12.14
C GLU A 92 -0.88 -13.24 13.54
N ASP A 93 -1.65 -12.85 14.57
CA ASP A 93 -1.31 -13.03 15.98
C ASP A 93 0.02 -12.37 16.40
N ASP A 94 1.06 -13.15 16.66
CA ASP A 94 2.37 -12.72 17.17
C ASP A 94 3.35 -12.36 16.03
N ASP A 95 2.95 -12.56 14.76
CA ASP A 95 3.74 -12.15 13.59
C ASP A 95 3.63 -10.63 13.32
N GLU A 96 2.82 -9.90 14.11
CA GLU A 96 2.66 -8.45 14.02
C GLU A 96 3.96 -7.73 14.44
N PRO A 97 4.57 -6.89 13.59
CA PRO A 97 5.76 -6.11 13.95
C PRO A 97 5.42 -5.09 15.04
N GLU A 98 6.36 -4.86 15.96
CA GLU A 98 6.17 -3.99 17.14
C GLU A 98 6.31 -2.48 16.83
N ASP A 99 6.71 -2.12 15.60
CA ASP A 99 6.92 -0.72 15.22
C ASP A 99 5.62 0.10 15.25
N GLU A 100 5.64 1.20 16.01
CA GLU A 100 4.50 2.10 16.21
C GLU A 100 3.98 2.71 14.90
N LYS A 101 4.82 2.81 13.85
CA LYS A 101 4.39 3.31 12.54
C LYS A 101 3.28 2.45 11.90
N TYR A 102 3.15 1.20 12.32
CA TYR A 102 2.08 0.29 11.88
C TYR A 102 0.81 0.32 12.77
N ALA A 103 0.79 1.20 13.77
CA ALA A 103 -0.35 1.48 14.64
C ALA A 103 -0.57 3.00 14.87
N PRO A 104 -0.59 3.84 13.81
CA PRO A 104 -0.54 5.31 13.94
C PRO A 104 -1.78 5.93 14.61
N ASP A 105 -2.91 5.24 14.64
CA ASP A 105 -4.14 5.64 15.35
C ASP A 105 -4.62 4.57 16.36
N GLY A 106 -3.70 3.70 16.80
CA GLY A 106 -3.91 2.68 17.82
C GLY A 106 -3.86 1.24 17.31
N ALA A 107 -3.63 0.30 18.22
CA ALA A 107 -3.43 -1.13 17.93
C ALA A 107 -4.73 -1.95 17.83
N TYR A 108 -5.83 -1.37 17.33
CA TYR A 108 -7.07 -2.12 17.10
C TYR A 108 -6.91 -3.07 15.91
N ILE A 109 -7.77 -4.08 15.74
CA ILE A 109 -7.67 -5.06 14.65
C ILE A 109 -9.06 -5.38 14.05
N PRO A 110 -9.14 -5.72 12.74
CA PRO A 110 -8.06 -5.74 11.76
C PRO A 110 -7.63 -4.34 11.30
N ARG A 111 -6.39 -4.22 10.81
CA ARG A 111 -5.86 -3.00 10.15
C ARG A 111 -5.32 -3.34 8.78
N ILE A 112 -5.54 -2.45 7.83
CA ILE A 112 -4.93 -2.50 6.49
C ILE A 112 -4.20 -1.19 6.28
N LEU A 113 -2.87 -1.28 6.13
CA LEU A 113 -2.00 -0.18 5.78
C LEU A 113 -1.49 -0.39 4.36
N PHE A 114 -1.19 0.72 3.68
CA PHE A 114 -0.45 0.71 2.43
C PHE A 114 0.91 1.33 2.71
N LEU A 115 1.97 0.67 2.30
CA LEU A 115 3.34 1.13 2.51
C LEU A 115 4.02 1.37 1.17
N ASP A 116 5.02 2.24 1.14
CA ASP A 116 5.93 2.37 0.01
C ASP A 116 6.94 1.21 -0.04
N THR A 117 7.93 1.33 -0.92
CA THR A 117 8.99 0.30 -1.11
C THR A 117 9.95 0.20 0.06
N ASP A 118 10.07 1.25 0.87
CA ASP A 118 10.93 1.27 2.07
C ASP A 118 10.18 0.76 3.31
N GLY A 119 8.89 0.42 3.16
CA GLY A 119 8.04 -0.05 4.25
C GLY A 119 7.50 1.07 5.13
N GLU A 120 7.51 2.31 4.64
CA GLU A 120 6.92 3.48 5.32
C GLU A 120 5.44 3.64 4.96
N PRO A 121 4.56 3.98 5.93
CA PRO A 121 3.14 4.13 5.66
C PRO A 121 2.80 5.29 4.72
N LEU A 122 2.03 4.99 3.67
CA LEU A 122 1.36 5.99 2.83
C LEU A 122 0.24 6.70 3.61
N LYS A 123 -0.13 7.91 3.18
CA LYS A 123 -1.20 8.72 3.81
C LYS A 123 -2.59 8.15 3.56
N THR A 124 -2.73 7.35 2.50
CA THR A 124 -3.97 6.67 2.12
C THR A 124 -4.57 5.90 3.30
N SER A 125 -5.79 6.28 3.70
CA SER A 125 -6.55 5.63 4.75
C SER A 125 -8.06 5.60 4.47
N ASN A 126 -8.86 5.03 5.37
CA ASN A 126 -10.32 5.00 5.36
C ASN A 126 -10.95 6.05 6.29
N GLU A 127 -10.20 7.11 6.65
CA GLU A 127 -10.64 8.11 7.64
C GLU A 127 -11.95 8.83 7.28
N VAL A 128 -12.28 8.91 5.99
CA VAL A 128 -13.56 9.46 5.49
C VAL A 128 -14.75 8.68 6.04
N ARG A 129 -14.60 7.36 6.22
CA ARG A 129 -15.64 6.46 6.74
C ARG A 129 -15.47 6.21 8.24
N TYR A 130 -14.22 6.09 8.71
CA TYR A 130 -13.89 5.75 10.09
C TYR A 130 -12.86 6.72 10.67
N LYS A 131 -13.34 7.81 11.30
CA LYS A 131 -12.47 8.88 11.81
C LYS A 131 -11.49 8.44 12.91
N ASN A 132 -11.95 7.53 13.78
CA ASN A 132 -11.19 7.05 14.94
C ASN A 132 -10.50 5.70 14.68
N ASN A 133 -10.73 5.10 13.51
CA ASN A 133 -10.19 3.81 13.10
C ASN A 133 -9.88 3.87 11.60
N LYS A 134 -8.94 4.74 11.24
CA LYS A 134 -8.65 5.14 9.87
C LYS A 134 -8.22 3.98 9.00
N TYR A 135 -7.58 2.97 9.57
CA TYR A 135 -7.10 1.77 8.85
C TYR A 135 -8.06 0.58 8.96
N PHE A 136 -9.29 0.80 9.44
CA PHE A 136 -10.31 -0.25 9.48
C PHE A 136 -11.10 -0.29 8.17
N TYR A 137 -11.07 -1.45 7.49
CA TYR A 137 -11.78 -1.69 6.23
C TYR A 137 -12.64 -2.96 6.34
N PRO A 138 -13.93 -2.85 6.70
CA PRO A 138 -14.78 -4.03 6.90
C PRO A 138 -15.36 -4.64 5.62
N LEU A 139 -15.30 -3.95 4.47
CA LEU A 139 -15.96 -4.36 3.22
C LEU A 139 -14.96 -4.33 2.05
N ILE A 140 -15.00 -5.31 1.15
CA ILE A 140 -14.05 -5.40 0.02
C ILE A 140 -14.07 -4.16 -0.89
N PRO A 141 -15.23 -3.55 -1.22
CA PRO A 141 -15.23 -2.33 -2.02
C PRO A 141 -14.46 -1.17 -1.38
N GLN A 142 -14.37 -1.10 -0.04
CA GLN A 142 -13.57 -0.09 0.64
C GLN A 142 -12.08 -0.41 0.56
N VAL A 143 -11.72 -1.69 0.63
CA VAL A 143 -10.33 -2.15 0.46
C VAL A 143 -9.85 -1.82 -0.96
N ILE A 144 -10.66 -2.10 -1.99
CA ILE A 144 -10.37 -1.78 -3.38
C ILE A 144 -10.19 -0.27 -3.57
N ASP A 145 -11.11 0.55 -3.06
CA ASP A 145 -10.97 2.02 -3.10
C ASP A 145 -9.68 2.50 -2.40
N GLY A 146 -9.31 1.89 -1.27
CA GLY A 146 -8.04 2.15 -0.60
C GLY A 146 -6.83 1.79 -1.47
N MET A 147 -6.83 0.62 -2.09
CA MET A 147 -5.76 0.17 -2.99
C MET A 147 -5.61 1.11 -4.20
N GLU A 148 -6.71 1.53 -4.83
CA GLU A 148 -6.65 2.46 -5.96
C GLU A 148 -6.02 3.80 -5.57
N ARG A 149 -6.42 4.35 -4.41
CA ARG A 149 -5.83 5.60 -3.88
C ARG A 149 -4.36 5.44 -3.49
N ALA A 150 -3.99 4.30 -2.92
CA ALA A 150 -2.60 4.00 -2.57
C ALA A 150 -1.71 3.94 -3.81
N LEU A 151 -2.19 3.36 -4.92
CA LEU A 151 -1.45 3.37 -6.19
C LEU A 151 -1.25 4.80 -6.72
N MET A 152 -2.29 5.63 -6.69
CA MET A 152 -2.17 7.03 -7.12
C MET A 152 -1.19 7.82 -6.26
N GLU A 153 -1.20 7.59 -4.95
CA GLU A 153 -0.26 8.23 -4.02
C GLU A 153 1.17 7.75 -4.26
N PHE A 154 1.36 6.43 -4.42
CA PHE A 154 2.66 5.82 -4.67
C PHE A 154 3.28 6.31 -5.99
N GLU A 155 2.52 6.34 -7.08
CA GLU A 155 2.96 6.89 -8.37
C GLU A 155 3.39 8.35 -8.26
N ALA A 156 2.68 9.16 -7.46
CA ALA A 156 3.03 10.57 -7.24
C ALA A 156 4.33 10.76 -6.42
N LEU A 157 4.74 9.79 -5.59
CA LEU A 157 6.00 9.86 -4.85
C LEU A 157 7.20 9.61 -5.76
N GLU A 158 7.08 8.67 -6.70
CA GLU A 158 8.12 8.35 -7.69
C GLU A 158 8.42 9.54 -8.63
N GLU A 159 7.37 10.28 -9.03
CA GLU A 159 7.52 11.48 -9.87
C GLU A 159 8.27 12.62 -9.15
N VAL A 160 8.19 12.70 -7.82
CA VAL A 160 8.91 13.71 -7.03
C VAL A 160 10.35 13.27 -6.75
N GLY A 161 10.60 11.97 -6.60
CA GLY A 161 11.94 11.41 -6.40
C GLY A 161 12.84 11.61 -7.63
N THR A 162 12.31 11.41 -8.83
CA THR A 162 13.07 11.55 -10.09
C THR A 162 13.52 12.98 -10.41
N MET A 163 12.94 14.02 -9.78
CA MET A 163 13.39 15.41 -9.94
C MET A 163 14.55 15.81 -9.01
N LYS A 164 14.98 14.93 -8.08
CA LYS A 164 16.10 15.21 -7.16
C LYS A 164 17.44 14.65 -7.62
N ASP A 165 17.47 13.73 -8.58
CA ASP A 165 18.69 13.04 -9.02
C ASP A 165 19.43 13.75 -10.18
N GLU A 166 18.93 14.88 -10.71
CA GLU A 166 19.58 15.63 -11.81
C GLU A 166 20.35 16.89 -11.37
N GLY A 167 20.77 17.01 -10.10
CA GLY A 167 21.49 18.20 -9.68
C GLY A 167 22.25 18.13 -8.37
N GLU A 168 23.30 17.31 -8.30
CA GLU A 168 24.39 17.50 -7.33
C GLU A 168 25.74 17.19 -8.00
N ASP A 169 26.33 18.21 -8.63
CA ASP A 169 27.78 18.37 -8.80
C ASP A 169 28.15 19.78 -8.29
N GLU A 170 29.05 19.83 -7.31
CA GLU A 170 29.86 20.97 -6.79
C GLU A 170 29.09 22.07 -5.98
N GLU A 171 29.51 22.58 -4.81
CA GLU A 171 30.74 22.57 -3.99
C GLU A 171 30.38 23.08 -2.56
N GLU A 172 31.22 22.77 -1.57
CA GLU A 172 31.17 23.27 -0.18
C GLU A 172 31.45 24.78 -0.08
N ASP A 173 30.83 25.47 0.88
CA ASP A 173 31.49 26.49 1.73
C ASP A 173 30.58 26.85 2.94
N GLU A 174 31.19 26.88 4.13
CA GLU A 174 30.62 27.36 5.41
C GLU A 174 30.26 28.87 5.28
N ASP A 175 29.17 29.39 5.86
CA ASP A 175 29.22 30.21 7.09
C ASP A 175 27.81 30.68 7.53
N GLU A 176 27.60 30.64 8.85
CA GLU A 176 26.73 31.46 9.73
C GLU A 176 25.21 31.70 9.44
N GLU A 177 24.43 30.97 10.25
CA GLU A 177 23.22 31.34 11.01
C GLU A 177 22.59 32.75 10.83
N GLU A 178 21.40 32.81 10.19
CA GLU A 178 20.30 33.70 10.62
C GLU A 178 18.93 33.06 10.31
N ASN A 179 18.02 33.14 11.28
CA ASN A 179 16.84 32.29 11.45
C ASN A 179 15.52 33.05 11.14
N ILE A 180 14.45 32.30 10.78
CA ILE A 180 12.99 32.60 10.86
C ILE A 180 12.29 33.13 9.56
N PRO A 181 11.07 32.69 9.14
CA PRO A 181 10.43 31.35 9.09
C PRO A 181 9.67 31.04 7.75
N LYS A 182 9.81 29.83 7.19
CA LYS A 182 9.13 29.35 5.96
C LYS A 182 7.63 28.95 6.15
N GLN A 183 6.92 29.55 7.10
CA GLN A 183 5.56 29.11 7.50
C GLN A 183 4.41 29.94 6.86
N GLU A 184 4.72 30.98 6.09
CA GLU A 184 3.72 31.87 5.49
C GLU A 184 3.26 31.48 4.07
N SER A 185 4.03 30.65 3.35
CA SER A 185 3.68 30.26 1.97
C SER A 185 2.60 29.17 1.91
N LEU A 186 2.59 28.22 2.85
CA LEU A 186 1.64 27.09 2.85
C LEU A 186 0.22 27.50 3.30
N LYS A 187 0.09 28.50 4.18
CA LYS A 187 -1.23 29.02 4.60
C LYS A 187 -1.93 29.76 3.44
N THR A 188 -1.16 30.47 2.62
CA THR A 188 -1.69 31.25 1.52
C THR A 188 -2.24 30.35 0.40
N ILE A 189 -1.55 29.25 0.09
CA ILE A 189 -2.00 28.26 -0.91
C ILE A 189 -3.26 27.52 -0.45
N PHE A 190 -3.36 27.19 0.84
CA PHE A 190 -4.50 26.45 1.40
C PHE A 190 -5.78 27.31 1.47
N ILE A 191 -5.65 28.61 1.77
CA ILE A 191 -6.79 29.55 1.80
C ILE A 191 -7.33 29.81 0.39
N GLN A 192 -6.46 29.88 -0.62
CA GLN A 192 -6.87 30.15 -2.00
C GLN A 192 -7.67 28.97 -2.58
N HIS A 193 -7.22 27.73 -2.40
CA HIS A 193 -7.94 26.54 -2.88
C HIS A 193 -9.30 26.35 -2.20
N ARG A 194 -9.41 26.65 -0.89
CA ARG A 194 -10.69 26.54 -0.15
C ARG A 194 -11.75 27.56 -0.62
N LYS A 195 -11.33 28.75 -1.07
CA LYS A 195 -12.26 29.76 -1.62
C LYS A 195 -12.79 29.36 -3.00
N VAL A 196 -11.95 28.75 -3.84
CA VAL A 196 -12.34 28.28 -5.18
C VAL A 196 -13.37 27.15 -5.08
N ALA A 197 -13.10 26.12 -4.25
CA ALA A 197 -14.00 24.97 -4.08
C ALA A 197 -15.39 25.34 -3.53
N LYS A 198 -15.47 26.32 -2.61
CA LYS A 198 -16.77 26.82 -2.11
C LYS A 198 -17.55 27.58 -3.19
N SER A 199 -16.87 28.33 -4.06
CA SER A 199 -17.53 29.09 -5.12
C SER A 199 -18.15 28.19 -6.20
N GLU A 200 -17.53 27.04 -6.48
CA GLU A 200 -18.04 26.08 -7.46
C GLU A 200 -19.21 25.25 -6.93
N GLN A 201 -19.16 24.80 -5.68
CA GLN A 201 -20.29 24.10 -5.05
C GLN A 201 -21.54 24.99 -4.97
N GLN A 202 -21.37 26.30 -4.74
CA GLN A 202 -22.47 27.25 -4.66
C GLN A 202 -23.08 27.54 -6.04
N LYS A 203 -22.27 27.55 -7.11
CA LYS A 203 -22.73 27.65 -8.50
C LYS A 203 -23.50 26.40 -8.94
N CYS A 204 -23.04 25.20 -8.59
CA CYS A 204 -23.74 23.94 -8.88
C CYS A 204 -25.08 23.86 -8.14
N LYS A 205 -25.14 24.26 -6.86
CA LYS A 205 -26.39 24.32 -6.08
C LYS A 205 -27.41 25.30 -6.67
N TRP A 206 -26.96 26.46 -7.16
CA TRP A 206 -27.86 27.45 -7.78
C TRP A 206 -28.42 26.97 -9.13
N LYS A 207 -27.61 26.31 -9.95
CA LYS A 207 -28.05 25.72 -11.23
C LYS A 207 -29.06 24.58 -11.04
N ALA A 208 -28.83 23.72 -10.04
CA ALA A 208 -29.76 22.63 -9.72
C ALA A 208 -31.13 23.16 -9.25
N ARG A 209 -31.15 24.23 -8.44
CA ARG A 209 -32.41 24.81 -7.92
C ARG A 209 -33.26 25.48 -9.00
N LYS A 210 -32.62 26.15 -9.98
CA LYS A 210 -33.32 26.77 -11.12
C LYS A 210 -33.93 25.76 -12.11
N SER A 211 -33.45 24.52 -12.12
CA SER A 211 -33.97 23.47 -13.01
C SER A 211 -35.23 22.80 -12.46
N VAL A 212 -35.50 22.92 -11.16
CA VAL A 212 -36.68 22.36 -10.47
C VAL A 212 -37.88 23.33 -10.51
N GLU A 213 -37.64 24.63 -10.66
CA GLU A 213 -38.69 25.68 -10.69
C GLU A 213 -39.30 25.93 -12.08
N LYS A 214 -38.96 25.09 -13.07
CA LYS A 214 -39.40 25.24 -14.48
C LYS A 214 -40.15 24.02 -15.03
N GLN A 215 -40.68 23.17 -14.14
CA GLN A 215 -41.62 22.09 -14.43
C GLN A 215 -42.93 22.31 -13.68
#